data_AF-A0AAU2RZY3-F1
#
_entry.id   AF-A0AAU2RZY3-F1
#
_cell.length_a   1.000
_cell.length_b   1.000
_cell.length_c   1.000
_cell.angle_alpha   90.00
_cell.angle_beta   90.00
_cell.angle_gamma   90.00
#
_symmetry.space_group_name_H-M   'P 1'
#
loop_
_entity.id
_entity.type
_entity.pdbx_description
1 polymer ?
#
loop_
_entity_poly.entity_id
_entity_poly.type
_entity_poly.pdbx_seq_one_letter_code
_entity_poly.pdbx_strand_id
1 'polypeptide(L)'
;MTVILGQTFTGISIGAVLLLIALGLSLTFGQMNVINMAHGEFIMAGAYTTYVLQKSISSAGISLLVALPIAFLVSGALGALLEWLLIRRLYLRPLDTLLVTWGVSLMLQQLARDIFGAPNVQTRAPDVLTGNITVIGGDDPLTFANSRLFILGLAVAAVVALSLTLRLTSLGRRIRAVVQNRDLAEVSGISTSTVDRTAFFIGSGLAGVAGVALTLVGPIGPTMGTNVIIDAFLVIVVGGIGQLKGTVIVAFVLGVLQSVLEYSTTVSVAKVLVLVAIVAFLQWRPQGLYTLRTRSLV
;
A
#
# COMPACT_ATOMS: atom_id res chain seq x y z
N MET A 1 -0.13 -15.80 -27.90
CA MET A 1 1.02 -15.01 -27.39
C MET A 1 0.54 -13.68 -26.78
N THR A 2 -0.31 -12.96 -27.51
CA THR A 2 -0.97 -11.70 -27.14
C THR A 2 -1.73 -11.77 -25.81
N VAL A 3 -2.49 -12.84 -25.56
CA VAL A 3 -3.20 -13.02 -24.28
C VAL A 3 -2.23 -13.12 -23.09
N ILE A 4 -1.17 -13.91 -23.19
CA ILE A 4 -0.17 -14.06 -22.11
C ILE A 4 0.53 -12.72 -21.84
N LEU A 5 0.87 -11.97 -22.88
CA LEU A 5 1.44 -10.63 -22.77
C LEU A 5 0.47 -9.62 -22.14
N GLY A 6 -0.82 -9.68 -22.48
CA GLY A 6 -1.86 -8.86 -21.87
C GLY A 6 -2.09 -9.19 -20.39
N GLN A 7 -2.07 -10.47 -20.03
CA GLN A 7 -2.23 -10.93 -18.65
C GLN A 7 -1.02 -10.58 -17.78
N THR A 8 0.20 -10.76 -18.31
CA THR A 8 1.41 -10.33 -17.58
C THR A 8 1.41 -8.83 -17.33
N PHE A 9 1.00 -8.00 -18.30
CA PHE A 9 0.84 -6.56 -18.08
C PHE A 9 -0.23 -6.23 -17.03
N THR A 10 -1.39 -6.88 -17.12
CA THR A 10 -2.47 -6.73 -16.14
C THR A 10 -1.98 -7.07 -14.73
N GLY A 11 -1.20 -8.15 -14.61
CA GLY A 11 -0.58 -8.57 -13.37
C GLY A 11 0.52 -7.64 -12.86
N ILE A 12 1.34 -7.06 -13.74
CA ILE A 12 2.30 -6.00 -13.35
C ILE A 12 1.56 -4.79 -12.77
N SER A 13 0.43 -4.42 -13.37
CA SER A 13 -0.41 -3.33 -12.88
C SER A 13 -1.07 -3.64 -11.53
N ILE A 14 -1.59 -4.85 -11.34
CA ILE A 14 -2.09 -5.31 -10.03
C ILE A 14 -0.95 -5.26 -9.01
N GLY A 15 0.22 -5.76 -9.39
CA GLY A 15 1.43 -5.71 -8.57
C GLY A 15 1.86 -4.29 -8.22
N ALA A 16 1.68 -3.31 -9.11
CA ALA A 16 1.97 -1.90 -8.82
C ALA A 16 1.02 -1.31 -7.76
N VAL A 17 -0.27 -1.67 -7.80
CA VAL A 17 -1.24 -1.28 -6.74
C VAL A 17 -0.85 -1.92 -5.42
N LEU A 18 -0.62 -3.24 -5.41
CA LEU A 18 -0.18 -3.97 -4.21
C LEU A 18 1.11 -3.39 -3.65
N LEU A 19 2.04 -3.01 -4.53
CA LEU A 19 3.30 -2.39 -4.15
C LEU A 19 3.08 -1.06 -3.44
N LEU A 20 2.30 -0.14 -4.01
CA LEU A 20 2.03 1.16 -3.39
C LEU A 20 1.50 1.02 -1.95
N ILE A 21 0.61 0.07 -1.73
CA ILE A 21 0.03 -0.22 -0.41
C ILE A 21 1.08 -0.88 0.50
N ALA A 22 1.76 -1.91 -0.01
CA ALA A 22 2.75 -2.66 0.74
C ALA A 22 3.97 -1.82 1.12
N LEU A 23 4.33 -0.78 0.35
CA LEU A 23 5.39 0.16 0.69
C LEU A 23 5.08 0.94 1.97
N GLY A 24 3.86 1.47 2.07
CA GLY A 24 3.40 2.18 3.25
C GLY A 24 3.40 1.28 4.48
N LEU A 25 2.85 0.08 4.31
CA LEU A 25 2.78 -0.93 5.37
C LEU A 25 4.16 -1.44 5.79
N SER A 26 5.07 -1.68 4.83
CA SER A 26 6.44 -2.17 5.06
C SER A 26 7.26 -1.19 5.89
N LEU A 27 7.09 0.12 5.68
CA LEU A 27 7.75 1.14 6.49
C LEU A 27 7.28 1.10 7.95
N THR A 28 5.97 1.05 8.18
CA THR A 28 5.42 1.03 9.55
C THR A 28 5.70 -0.30 10.26
N PHE A 29 5.56 -1.41 9.54
CA PHE A 29 5.71 -2.75 10.10
C PHE A 29 7.17 -3.08 10.36
N GLY A 30 8.04 -2.76 9.40
CA GLY A 30 9.48 -3.04 9.47
C GLY A 30 10.23 -2.31 10.57
N GLN A 31 9.70 -1.18 11.07
CA GLN A 31 10.34 -0.43 12.13
C GLN A 31 9.92 -0.88 13.54
N MET A 32 8.63 -1.15 13.74
CA MET A 32 8.04 -1.30 15.08
C MET A 32 7.54 -2.71 15.38
N ASN A 33 7.51 -3.62 14.39
CA ASN A 33 6.89 -4.95 14.51
C ASN A 33 5.42 -4.90 14.97
N VAL A 34 4.71 -3.81 14.64
CA VAL A 34 3.32 -3.60 15.04
C VAL A 34 2.38 -3.78 13.86
N ILE A 35 1.47 -4.74 13.96
CA ILE A 35 0.47 -5.00 12.91
C ILE A 35 -0.61 -3.92 13.01
N ASN A 36 -0.76 -3.09 11.98
CA ASN A 36 -1.78 -2.06 11.91
C ASN A 36 -2.86 -2.43 10.88
N MET A 37 -3.99 -2.96 11.36
CA MET A 37 -5.13 -3.30 10.49
C MET A 37 -5.90 -2.06 9.99
N ALA A 38 -5.81 -0.92 10.69
CA ALA A 38 -6.41 0.34 10.25
C ALA A 38 -5.71 0.95 9.03
N HIS A 39 -4.54 0.43 8.62
CA HIS A 39 -3.81 0.93 7.47
C HIS A 39 -4.64 0.90 6.17
N GLY A 40 -5.51 -0.10 6.02
CA GLY A 40 -6.46 -0.18 4.90
C GLY A 40 -7.41 1.02 4.85
N GLU A 41 -7.80 1.58 5.99
CA GLU A 41 -8.70 2.74 6.02
C GLU A 41 -8.01 4.04 5.62
N PHE A 42 -6.68 4.11 5.69
CA PHE A 42 -5.93 5.24 5.13
C PHE A 42 -5.92 5.24 3.60
N ILE A 43 -6.04 4.06 2.99
CA ILE A 43 -6.28 3.90 1.55
C ILE A 43 -7.67 4.44 1.22
N MET A 44 -8.69 4.03 1.99
CA MET A 44 -10.06 4.52 1.85
C MET A 44 -10.12 6.06 1.99
N ALA A 45 -9.45 6.64 2.99
CA ALA A 45 -9.38 8.08 3.18
C ALA A 45 -8.76 8.81 1.97
N GLY A 46 -7.71 8.26 1.37
CA GLY A 46 -7.11 8.82 0.16
C GLY A 46 -8.03 8.74 -1.06
N ALA A 47 -8.78 7.64 -1.20
CA ALA A 47 -9.76 7.48 -2.25
C ALA A 47 -10.92 8.49 -2.10
N TYR A 48 -11.50 8.64 -0.90
CA TYR A 48 -12.53 9.65 -0.63
C TYR A 48 -12.02 11.08 -0.76
N THR A 49 -10.74 11.34 -0.49
CA THR A 49 -10.12 12.66 -0.74
C THR A 49 -10.21 13.03 -2.22
N THR A 50 -9.94 12.08 -3.11
CA THR A 50 -10.08 12.27 -4.56
C THR A 50 -11.54 12.56 -4.93
N TYR A 51 -12.48 11.79 -4.38
CA TYR A 51 -13.91 11.98 -4.61
C TYR A 51 -14.41 13.36 -4.16
N VAL A 52 -13.98 13.83 -2.99
CA VAL A 52 -14.35 15.17 -2.49
C VAL A 52 -13.75 16.27 -3.36
N LEU A 53 -12.48 16.14 -3.76
CA LEU A 53 -11.83 17.14 -4.62
C LEU A 53 -12.48 17.23 -5.99
N GLN A 54 -12.99 16.13 -6.54
CA GLN A 54 -13.74 16.13 -7.80
C GLN A 54 -15.09 16.84 -7.73
N LYS A 55 -15.68 16.98 -6.54
CA LYS A 55 -16.88 17.80 -6.37
C LYS A 55 -16.56 19.30 -6.45
N SER A 56 -15.36 19.70 -6.04
CA SER A 56 -14.92 21.10 -6.00
C SER A 56 -14.19 21.53 -7.26
N ILE A 57 -13.46 20.62 -7.92
CA ILE A 57 -12.64 20.88 -9.11
C ILE A 57 -13.27 20.16 -10.30
N SER A 58 -13.77 20.93 -11.28
CA SER A 58 -14.46 20.37 -12.45
C SER A 58 -13.53 19.60 -13.40
N SER A 59 -12.24 19.95 -13.44
CA SER A 59 -11.26 19.24 -14.28
C SER A 59 -10.77 17.95 -13.60
N ALA A 60 -11.11 16.80 -14.19
CA ALA A 60 -10.69 15.49 -13.69
C ALA A 60 -9.16 15.37 -13.59
N GLY A 61 -8.42 15.88 -14.58
CA GLY A 61 -6.95 15.85 -14.59
C GLY A 61 -6.33 16.63 -13.43
N ILE A 62 -6.78 17.87 -13.22
CA ILE A 62 -6.26 18.71 -12.14
C ILE A 62 -6.66 18.14 -10.78
N SER A 63 -7.90 17.66 -10.65
CA SER A 63 -8.38 17.06 -9.41
C SER A 63 -7.53 15.86 -8.97
N LEU A 64 -7.09 15.02 -9.92
CA LEU A 64 -6.26 13.85 -9.63
C LEU A 64 -4.84 14.25 -9.20
N LEU A 65 -4.23 15.20 -9.91
CA LEU A 65 -2.88 15.69 -9.58
C LEU A 65 -2.84 16.38 -8.22
N VAL A 66 -3.89 17.12 -7.87
CA VAL A 66 -4.05 17.77 -6.56
C VAL A 66 -4.44 16.75 -5.48
N ALA A 67 -5.16 15.69 -5.84
CA ALA A 67 -5.51 14.62 -4.91
C ALA A 67 -4.30 13.85 -4.41
N LEU A 68 -3.25 13.64 -5.21
CA LEU A 68 -2.05 12.94 -4.78
C LEU A 68 -1.39 13.55 -3.52
N PRO A 69 -1.00 14.85 -3.49
CA PRO A 69 -0.42 15.45 -2.30
C PRO A 69 -1.43 15.59 -1.16
N ILE A 70 -2.70 15.94 -1.44
CA ILE A 70 -3.69 16.12 -0.38
C ILE A 70 -4.03 14.77 0.28
N ALA A 71 -4.20 13.70 -0.49
CA ALA A 71 -4.42 12.35 0.04
C ALA A 71 -3.23 11.88 0.87
N PHE A 72 -1.99 12.16 0.43
CA PHE A 72 -0.80 11.88 1.22
C PHE A 72 -0.82 12.60 2.57
N LEU A 73 -1.18 13.89 2.59
CA LEU A 73 -1.26 14.68 3.82
C LEU A 73 -2.39 14.24 4.74
N VAL A 74 -3.59 13.99 4.20
CA VAL A 74 -4.76 13.56 4.97
C VAL A 74 -4.52 12.18 5.59
N SER A 75 -4.15 11.20 4.77
CA SER A 75 -3.90 9.84 5.25
C SER A 75 -2.66 9.78 6.15
N GLY A 76 -1.62 10.56 5.86
CA GLY A 76 -0.46 10.71 6.74
C GLY A 76 -0.81 11.31 8.09
N ALA A 77 -1.63 12.37 8.13
CA ALA A 77 -2.10 12.98 9.36
C ALA A 77 -2.96 12.01 10.19
N LEU A 78 -3.86 11.26 9.56
CA LEU A 78 -4.63 10.21 10.22
C LEU A 78 -3.74 9.10 10.79
N GLY A 79 -2.70 8.70 10.05
CA GLY A 79 -1.69 7.74 10.52
C GLY A 79 -0.90 8.24 11.73
N ALA A 80 -0.41 9.48 11.67
CA ALA A 80 0.31 10.11 12.77
C ALA A 80 -0.58 10.33 14.00
N LEU A 81 -1.86 10.65 13.79
CA LEU A 81 -2.85 10.79 14.85
C LEU A 81 -3.12 9.43 15.53
N LEU A 82 -3.27 8.36 14.74
CA LEU A 82 -3.44 7.00 15.26
C LEU A 82 -2.22 6.56 16.08
N GLU A 83 -1.01 6.84 15.58
CA GLU A 83 0.24 6.59 16.30
C GLU A 83 0.26 7.29 17.65
N TRP A 84 0.02 8.60 17.63
CA TRP A 84 0.11 9.43 18.82
C TRP A 84 -1.02 9.15 19.81
N LEU A 85 -2.21 8.82 19.36
CA LEU A 85 -3.33 8.58 20.26
C LEU A 85 -3.30 7.16 20.83
N LEU A 86 -3.08 6.15 20.01
CA LEU A 86 -3.34 4.76 20.41
C LEU A 86 -2.07 3.91 20.40
N ILE A 87 -1.39 3.83 19.27
CA ILE A 87 -0.33 2.84 19.07
C ILE A 87 0.85 3.08 20.02
N ARG A 88 1.21 4.34 20.29
CA ARG A 88 2.34 4.62 21.19
C ARG A 88 2.20 4.08 22.61
N ARG A 89 0.97 3.81 23.05
CA ARG A 89 0.67 3.28 24.38
C ARG A 89 0.75 1.75 24.44
N LEU A 90 0.81 1.10 23.27
CA LEU A 90 0.65 -0.35 23.11
C LEU A 90 1.82 -1.01 22.38
N TYR A 91 2.94 -0.32 22.17
CA TYR A 91 4.12 -0.87 21.46
C TYR A 91 4.61 -2.23 22.02
N LEU A 92 4.51 -2.43 23.33
CA LEU A 92 4.93 -3.67 24.00
C LEU A 92 3.86 -4.78 23.97
N ARG A 93 2.71 -4.54 23.35
CA ARG A 93 1.55 -5.44 23.32
C ARG A 93 1.02 -5.57 21.88
N PRO A 94 1.67 -6.40 21.04
CA PRO A 94 1.34 -6.49 19.62
C PRO A 94 -0.08 -7.01 19.36
N LEU A 95 -0.58 -7.94 20.18
CA LEU A 95 -1.96 -8.44 20.05
C LEU A 95 -3.00 -7.36 20.40
N ASP A 96 -2.77 -6.59 21.47
CA ASP A 96 -3.62 -5.47 21.85
C ASP A 96 -3.67 -4.41 20.75
N THR A 97 -2.54 -4.16 20.09
CA THR A 97 -2.48 -3.20 18.98
C THR A 97 -3.28 -3.68 17.76
N LEU A 98 -3.25 -4.98 17.47
CA LEU A 98 -4.08 -5.55 16.40
C LEU A 98 -5.57 -5.35 16.70
N LEU A 99 -6.02 -5.67 17.92
CA LEU A 99 -7.42 -5.49 18.34
C LEU A 99 -7.85 -4.02 18.29
N VAL A 100 -7.01 -3.11 18.78
CA VAL A 100 -7.31 -1.67 18.78
C VAL A 100 -7.37 -1.12 17.35
N THR A 101 -6.41 -1.48 16.49
CA THR A 101 -6.41 -1.01 15.10
C THR A 101 -7.55 -1.61 14.28
N TRP A 102 -8.00 -2.83 14.60
CA TRP A 102 -9.23 -3.38 14.05
C TRP A 102 -10.46 -2.58 14.48
N GLY A 103 -10.58 -2.24 15.76
CA GLY A 103 -11.65 -1.38 16.27
C GLY A 103 -11.68 0.00 15.61
N VAL A 104 -10.51 0.63 15.45
CA VAL A 104 -10.36 1.89 14.71
C VAL A 104 -10.78 1.74 13.26
N SER A 105 -10.43 0.63 12.61
CA SER A 105 -10.88 0.36 11.23
C SER A 105 -12.40 0.38 11.15
N LEU A 106 -13.10 -0.36 12.02
CA LEU A 106 -14.57 -0.37 12.06
C LEU A 106 -15.17 1.03 12.29
N MET A 107 -14.56 1.83 13.18
CA MET A 107 -15.00 3.21 13.43
C MET A 107 -14.81 4.10 12.20
N LEU A 108 -13.67 4.02 11.51
CA LEU A 108 -13.40 4.80 10.30
C LEU A 108 -14.32 4.40 9.14
N GLN A 109 -14.61 3.10 8.98
CA GLN A 109 -15.57 2.63 7.99
C GLN A 109 -16.98 3.14 8.29
N GLN A 110 -17.39 3.14 9.56
CA GLN A 110 -18.69 3.69 9.95
C GLN A 110 -18.76 5.19 9.70
N LEU A 111 -17.72 5.93 10.08
CA LEU A 111 -17.62 7.36 9.81
C LEU A 111 -17.66 7.67 8.31
N ALA A 112 -17.04 6.84 7.47
CA ALA A 112 -17.14 6.97 6.01
C ALA A 112 -18.58 6.72 5.51
N ARG A 113 -19.29 5.73 6.07
CA ARG A 113 -20.72 5.49 5.76
C ARG A 113 -21.59 6.67 6.16
N ASP A 114 -21.34 7.28 7.31
CA ASP A 114 -22.12 8.40 7.83
C ASP A 114 -21.90 9.69 7.01
N ILE A 115 -20.66 9.93 6.55
CA ILE A 115 -20.31 11.14 5.78
C ILE A 115 -20.63 11.01 4.28
N PHE A 116 -20.31 9.86 3.67
CA PHE A 116 -20.36 9.68 2.21
C PHE A 116 -21.50 8.78 1.73
N GLY A 117 -22.16 8.07 2.65
CA GLY A 117 -23.19 7.07 2.36
C GLY A 117 -22.64 5.65 2.28
N ALA A 118 -23.56 4.68 2.40
CA ALA A 118 -23.25 3.26 2.27
C ALA A 118 -22.97 2.77 0.83
N PRO A 119 -23.62 3.31 -0.22
CA PRO A 119 -23.35 2.88 -1.59
C PRO A 119 -21.94 3.23 -2.07
N ASN A 120 -21.39 2.39 -2.92
CA ASN A 120 -20.11 2.68 -3.57
C ASN A 120 -20.25 3.87 -4.53
N VAL A 121 -19.26 4.75 -4.53
CA VAL A 121 -19.17 5.92 -5.40
C VAL A 121 -18.04 5.74 -6.41
N GLN A 122 -18.14 6.39 -7.55
CA GLN A 122 -17.11 6.36 -8.58
C GLN A 122 -16.54 7.76 -8.80
N THR A 123 -15.24 7.83 -9.00
CA THR A 123 -14.55 9.04 -9.46
C THR A 123 -14.42 9.04 -10.97
N ARG A 124 -14.38 10.22 -11.57
CA ARG A 124 -14.13 10.38 -13.00
C ARG A 124 -12.62 10.33 -13.25
N ALA A 125 -12.18 9.40 -14.08
CA ALA A 125 -10.80 9.39 -14.56
C ALA A 125 -10.60 10.51 -15.61
N PRO A 126 -9.43 11.18 -15.66
CA PRO A 126 -9.10 12.14 -16.71
C PRO A 126 -9.14 11.50 -18.11
N ASP A 127 -9.52 12.27 -19.13
CA ASP A 127 -9.63 11.77 -20.52
C ASP A 127 -8.32 11.18 -21.06
N VAL A 128 -7.18 11.68 -20.59
CA VAL A 128 -5.84 11.16 -20.93
C VAL A 128 -5.64 9.72 -20.40
N LEU A 129 -6.31 9.37 -19.30
CA LEU A 129 -6.17 8.10 -18.59
C LEU A 129 -7.28 7.09 -18.88
N THR A 130 -8.39 7.51 -19.51
CA THR A 130 -9.49 6.61 -19.94
C THR A 130 -9.19 5.88 -21.25
N GLY A 131 -8.21 6.34 -22.02
CA GLY A 131 -7.78 5.71 -23.27
C GLY A 131 -6.92 4.45 -23.10
N ASN A 132 -6.79 3.71 -24.19
CA ASN A 132 -5.87 2.58 -24.32
C ASN A 132 -4.81 2.90 -25.38
N ILE A 133 -3.55 2.59 -25.11
CA ILE A 133 -2.50 2.59 -26.13
C ILE A 133 -2.46 1.20 -26.76
N THR A 134 -2.77 1.13 -28.05
CA THR A 134 -2.62 -0.07 -28.88
C THR A 134 -1.21 -0.10 -29.44
N VAL A 135 -0.35 -1.01 -28.98
CA VAL A 135 1.06 -1.10 -29.43
C VAL A 135 1.23 -2.01 -30.64
N ILE A 136 0.36 -3.02 -30.78
CA ILE A 136 0.33 -3.90 -31.96
C ILE A 136 -1.05 -3.76 -32.60
N GLY A 137 -1.09 -3.15 -33.80
CA GLY A 137 -2.28 -3.07 -34.64
C GLY A 137 -2.27 -4.20 -35.66
N GLY A 138 -3.13 -5.20 -35.46
CA GLY A 138 -3.30 -6.40 -36.27
C GLY A 138 -4.47 -7.22 -35.72
N ASP A 139 -4.58 -8.51 -36.10
CA ASP A 139 -5.72 -9.36 -35.74
C ASP A 139 -5.87 -9.65 -34.22
N ASP A 140 -4.79 -9.51 -33.43
CA ASP A 140 -4.81 -9.59 -31.95
C ASP A 140 -4.21 -8.30 -31.33
N PRO A 141 -5.01 -7.25 -31.09
CA PRO A 141 -4.50 -5.99 -30.57
C PRO A 141 -4.07 -6.09 -29.10
N LEU A 142 -2.80 -5.79 -28.84
CA LEU A 142 -2.27 -5.61 -27.48
C LEU A 142 -2.57 -4.18 -27.02
N THR A 143 -3.57 -4.06 -26.14
CA THR A 143 -4.02 -2.78 -25.58
C THR A 143 -3.55 -2.61 -24.15
N PHE A 144 -2.88 -1.50 -23.87
CA PHE A 144 -2.49 -1.11 -22.53
C PHE A 144 -3.36 0.05 -22.04
N ALA A 145 -4.07 -0.14 -20.93
CA ALA A 145 -4.86 0.91 -20.32
C ALA A 145 -3.96 2.00 -19.72
N ASN A 146 -4.22 3.26 -20.07
CA ASN A 146 -3.40 4.39 -19.63
C ASN A 146 -3.43 4.57 -18.11
N SER A 147 -4.57 4.29 -17.48
CA SER A 147 -4.71 4.27 -16.02
C SER A 147 -3.71 3.31 -15.35
N ARG A 148 -3.51 2.12 -15.92
CA ARG A 148 -2.57 1.10 -15.41
C ARG A 148 -1.11 1.52 -15.58
N LEU A 149 -0.77 2.15 -16.70
CA LEU A 149 0.56 2.73 -16.93
C LEU A 149 0.85 3.87 -15.94
N PHE A 150 -0.13 4.73 -15.68
CA PHE A 150 -0.01 5.79 -14.69
C PHE A 150 0.23 5.24 -13.28
N ILE A 151 -0.50 4.20 -12.88
CA ILE A 151 -0.31 3.53 -11.58
C ILE A 151 1.09 2.91 -11.48
N LEU A 152 1.58 2.28 -12.55
CA LEU A 152 2.95 1.74 -12.59
C LEU A 152 3.97 2.86 -12.43
N GLY A 153 3.82 3.98 -13.13
CA GLY A 153 4.66 5.16 -12.99
C GLY A 153 4.64 5.72 -11.56
N LEU A 154 3.46 5.80 -10.95
CA LEU A 154 3.28 6.24 -9.56
C LEU A 154 3.95 5.29 -8.57
N ALA A 155 3.85 3.96 -8.77
CA ALA A 155 4.52 2.96 -7.95
C ALA A 155 6.03 3.08 -8.04
N VAL A 156 6.59 3.22 -9.25
CA VAL A 156 8.03 3.45 -9.46
C VAL A 156 8.47 4.75 -8.78
N ALA A 157 7.72 5.84 -8.97
CA ALA A 157 8.00 7.12 -8.33
C ALA A 157 7.99 7.02 -6.79
N ALA A 158 7.02 6.30 -6.21
CA ALA A 158 6.94 6.08 -4.77
C ALA A 158 8.11 5.24 -4.24
N VAL A 159 8.49 4.16 -4.93
CA VAL A 159 9.68 3.35 -4.58
C VAL A 159 10.94 4.20 -4.61
N VAL A 160 11.14 4.98 -5.67
CA VAL A 160 12.31 5.85 -5.83
C VAL A 160 12.32 6.91 -4.73
N ALA A 161 11.23 7.62 -4.52
CA ALA A 161 11.10 8.65 -3.50
C ALA A 161 11.37 8.10 -2.09
N LEU A 162 10.76 6.97 -1.72
CA LEU A 162 10.97 6.34 -0.42
C LEU A 162 12.41 5.83 -0.28
N SER A 163 12.98 5.20 -1.32
CA SER A 163 14.35 4.70 -1.31
C SER A 163 15.37 5.83 -1.16
N LEU A 164 15.20 6.94 -1.88
CA LEU A 164 16.04 8.14 -1.74
C LEU A 164 15.88 8.76 -0.36
N THR A 165 14.65 8.88 0.15
CA THR A 165 14.38 9.38 1.49
C THR A 165 15.10 8.53 2.55
N LEU A 166 14.97 7.21 2.47
CA LEU A 166 15.63 6.32 3.42
C LEU A 166 17.15 6.37 3.28
N ARG A 167 17.72 6.38 2.07
CA ARG A 167 19.18 6.30 1.88
C ARG A 167 19.90 7.62 2.14
N LEU A 168 19.36 8.73 1.66
CA LEU A 168 20.08 10.01 1.58
C LEU A 168 19.76 10.97 2.73
N THR A 169 18.59 10.88 3.35
CA THR A 169 18.16 11.88 4.34
C THR A 169 18.56 11.54 5.78
N SER A 170 18.55 12.56 6.65
CA SER A 170 18.74 12.40 8.10
C SER A 170 17.63 11.58 8.76
N LEU A 171 16.40 11.69 8.26
CA LEU A 171 15.26 10.88 8.70
C LEU A 171 15.54 9.38 8.47
N GLY A 172 16.02 9.02 7.28
CA GLY A 172 16.37 7.63 6.97
C GLY A 172 17.49 7.07 7.84
N ARG A 173 18.48 7.89 8.21
CA ARG A 173 19.52 7.51 9.18
C ARG A 173 18.94 7.26 10.57
N ARG A 174 18.04 8.13 11.05
CA ARG A 174 17.36 7.98 12.34
C ARG A 174 16.48 6.72 12.38
N ILE A 175 15.69 6.46 11.33
CA ILE A 175 14.88 5.24 11.22
C ILE A 175 15.77 4.00 11.36
N ARG A 176 16.86 3.91 10.59
CA ARG A 176 17.77 2.76 10.68
C ARG A 176 18.42 2.61 12.05
N ALA A 177 18.78 3.71 12.71
CA ALA A 177 19.33 3.67 14.06
C ALA A 177 18.32 3.08 15.06
N VAL A 178 17.07 3.53 15.01
CA VAL A 178 15.98 3.01 15.88
C VAL A 178 15.69 1.54 15.60
N VAL A 179 15.72 1.11 14.34
CA VAL A 179 15.53 -0.31 13.95
C VAL A 179 16.66 -1.21 14.45
N GLN A 180 17.90 -0.71 14.44
CA GLN A 180 19.06 -1.50 14.87
C GLN A 180 19.13 -1.66 16.38
N ASN A 181 18.97 -0.56 17.12
CA ASN A 181 18.94 -0.57 18.58
C ASN A 181 18.21 0.68 19.08
N ARG A 182 16.96 0.48 19.52
CA ARG A 182 16.09 1.55 20.01
C ARG A 182 16.68 2.26 21.23
N ASP A 183 17.14 1.49 22.22
CA ASP A 183 17.64 2.04 23.48
C ASP A 183 18.91 2.88 23.27
N LEU A 184 19.84 2.38 22.43
CA LEU A 184 21.05 3.12 22.08
C LEU A 184 20.73 4.40 21.29
N ALA A 185 19.72 4.38 20.42
CA ALA A 185 19.29 5.56 19.69
C ALA A 185 18.74 6.63 20.65
N GLU A 186 17.98 6.25 21.68
CA GLU A 186 17.45 7.18 22.70
C GLU A 186 18.56 7.82 23.52
N VAL A 187 19.52 7.03 24.01
CA VAL A 187 20.69 7.56 24.74
C VAL A 187 21.54 8.49 23.87
N SER A 188 21.56 8.26 22.56
CA SER A 188 22.26 9.12 21.58
C SER A 188 21.49 10.39 21.21
N GLY A 189 20.36 10.68 21.88
CA GLY A 189 19.56 11.89 21.67
C GLY A 189 18.58 11.81 20.48
N ILE A 190 18.33 10.62 19.91
CA ILE A 190 17.33 10.44 18.86
C ILE A 190 15.97 10.21 19.53
N SER A 191 15.02 11.13 19.34
CA SER A 191 13.66 10.97 19.84
C SER A 191 12.90 9.89 19.05
N THR A 192 12.90 8.65 19.54
CA THR A 192 12.24 7.49 18.91
C THR A 192 10.77 7.73 18.61
N SER A 193 10.02 8.33 19.54
CA SER A 193 8.60 8.65 19.32
C SER A 193 8.36 9.56 18.10
N THR A 194 9.25 10.53 17.84
CA THR A 194 9.13 11.39 16.66
C THR A 194 9.46 10.62 15.38
N VAL A 195 10.46 9.72 15.45
CA VAL A 195 10.83 8.86 14.32
C VAL A 195 9.67 7.92 13.97
N ASP A 196 9.05 7.29 14.98
CA ASP A 196 7.89 6.41 14.83
C ASP A 196 6.69 7.16 14.23
N ARG A 197 6.34 8.34 14.77
CA ARG A 197 5.26 9.17 14.24
C ARG A 197 5.48 9.59 12.79
N THR A 198 6.71 9.97 12.45
CA THR A 198 7.05 10.37 11.09
C THR A 198 7.02 9.17 10.14
N ALA A 199 7.43 7.99 10.59
CA ALA A 199 7.31 6.76 9.82
C ALA A 199 5.84 6.40 9.57
N PHE A 200 4.97 6.54 10.57
CA PHE A 200 3.52 6.39 10.41
C PHE A 200 2.92 7.42 9.46
N PHE A 201 3.35 8.69 9.54
CA PHE A 201 2.91 9.73 8.63
C PHE A 201 3.26 9.39 7.17
N ILE A 202 4.51 9.01 6.90
CA ILE A 202 4.95 8.64 5.55
C ILE A 202 4.26 7.37 5.07
N GLY A 203 4.18 6.35 5.94
CA GLY A 203 3.57 5.06 5.60
C GLY A 203 2.08 5.19 5.26
N SER A 204 1.31 5.86 6.12
CA SER A 204 -0.11 6.11 5.87
C SER A 204 -0.34 7.10 4.73
N GLY A 205 0.57 8.06 4.53
CA GLY A 205 0.52 8.96 3.37
C GLY A 205 0.66 8.20 2.05
N LEU A 206 1.59 7.24 1.97
CA LEU A 206 1.73 6.35 0.81
C LEU A 206 0.47 5.49 0.59
N ALA A 207 -0.18 5.06 1.68
CA ALA A 207 -1.48 4.38 1.60
C ALA A 207 -2.56 5.28 0.98
N GLY A 208 -2.58 6.57 1.36
CA GLY A 208 -3.47 7.56 0.75
C GLY A 208 -3.24 7.72 -0.75
N VAL A 209 -1.98 7.79 -1.18
CA VAL A 209 -1.58 7.81 -2.60
C VAL A 209 -2.03 6.55 -3.34
N ALA A 210 -1.91 5.38 -2.71
CA ALA A 210 -2.45 4.14 -3.24
C ALA A 210 -3.99 4.17 -3.37
N GLY A 211 -4.67 4.85 -2.45
CA GLY A 211 -6.09 5.12 -2.50
C GLY A 211 -6.49 5.91 -3.75
N VAL A 212 -5.75 6.99 -4.06
CA VAL A 212 -5.92 7.77 -5.31
C VAL A 212 -5.73 6.89 -6.54
N ALA A 213 -4.72 6.02 -6.54
CA ALA A 213 -4.47 5.09 -7.65
C ALA A 213 -5.63 4.10 -7.84
N LEU A 214 -6.18 3.57 -6.76
CA LEU A 214 -7.31 2.62 -6.79
C LEU A 214 -8.58 3.22 -7.40
N THR A 215 -8.79 4.53 -7.26
CA THR A 215 -9.98 5.19 -7.83
C THR A 215 -9.99 5.18 -9.36
N LEU A 216 -8.85 4.92 -10.00
CA LEU A 216 -8.72 4.78 -11.46
C LEU A 216 -9.04 3.36 -11.96
N VAL A 217 -9.11 2.38 -11.06
CA VAL A 217 -9.29 0.96 -11.40
C VAL A 217 -10.69 0.46 -11.05
N GLY A 218 -11.31 1.00 -10.01
CA GLY A 218 -12.62 0.54 -9.56
C GLY A 218 -13.37 1.53 -8.67
N PRO A 219 -14.60 1.17 -8.29
CA PRO A 219 -15.41 1.99 -7.41
C PRO A 219 -14.83 2.05 -5.99
N ILE A 220 -15.13 3.15 -5.32
CA ILE A 220 -14.71 3.47 -3.95
C ILE A 220 -15.86 3.13 -3.02
N GLY A 221 -15.55 2.45 -1.91
CA GLY A 221 -16.56 2.09 -0.91
C GLY A 221 -15.99 2.04 0.50
N PRO A 222 -16.85 2.08 1.53
CA PRO A 222 -16.39 2.12 2.92
C PRO A 222 -15.63 0.89 3.38
N THR A 223 -15.70 -0.24 2.67
CA THR A 223 -15.02 -1.50 3.04
C THR A 223 -13.84 -1.83 2.12
N MET A 224 -13.50 -0.93 1.19
CA MET A 224 -12.45 -1.18 0.19
C MET A 224 -11.07 -1.40 0.85
N GLY A 225 -10.80 -0.72 1.97
CA GLY A 225 -9.54 -0.83 2.70
C GLY A 225 -9.26 -2.24 3.21
N THR A 226 -10.26 -2.87 3.83
CA THR A 226 -10.16 -4.25 4.37
C THR A 226 -9.91 -5.28 3.29
N ASN A 227 -10.47 -5.07 2.09
CA ASN A 227 -10.32 -6.02 0.99
C ASN A 227 -8.89 -6.07 0.43
N VAL A 228 -8.17 -4.95 0.48
CA VAL A 228 -6.83 -4.86 -0.14
C VAL A 228 -5.71 -4.95 0.90
N ILE A 229 -5.97 -4.63 2.18
CA ILE A 229 -4.94 -4.71 3.22
C ILE A 229 -4.43 -6.13 3.44
N ILE A 230 -5.28 -7.15 3.27
CA ILE A 230 -4.89 -8.56 3.43
C ILE A 230 -3.86 -8.94 2.35
N ASP A 231 -4.13 -8.61 1.10
CA ASP A 231 -3.23 -8.90 -0.03
C ASP A 231 -1.90 -8.16 0.13
N ALA A 232 -1.94 -6.89 0.54
CA ALA A 232 -0.73 -6.11 0.82
C ALA A 232 0.06 -6.64 2.03
N PHE A 233 -0.62 -7.14 3.06
CA PHE A 233 0.03 -7.78 4.20
C PHE A 233 0.77 -9.05 3.79
N LEU A 234 0.14 -9.89 2.95
CA LEU A 234 0.78 -11.09 2.42
C LEU A 234 2.03 -10.76 1.60
N VAL A 235 1.99 -9.69 0.79
CA VAL A 235 3.16 -9.22 0.03
C VAL A 235 4.33 -8.86 0.95
N ILE A 236 4.10 -8.18 2.07
CA ILE A 236 5.21 -7.81 2.98
C ILE A 236 5.76 -9.01 3.74
N VAL A 237 4.91 -9.98 4.13
CA VAL A 237 5.33 -11.18 4.87
C VAL A 237 6.18 -12.07 3.96
N VAL A 238 5.72 -12.30 2.73
CA VAL A 238 6.47 -13.08 1.73
C VAL A 238 7.73 -12.35 1.27
N GLY A 239 7.67 -11.02 1.12
CA GLY A 239 8.83 -10.19 0.78
C GLY A 239 9.90 -10.16 1.86
N GLY A 240 9.52 -10.36 3.12
CA GLY A 240 10.37 -10.14 4.28
C GLY A 240 10.04 -8.79 4.92
N ILE A 241 9.72 -8.84 6.21
CA ILE A 241 9.28 -7.68 6.99
C ILE A 241 10.39 -6.63 7.01
N GLY A 242 10.05 -5.39 6.64
CA GLY A 242 10.97 -4.26 6.60
C GLY A 242 12.00 -4.28 5.46
N GLN A 243 11.91 -5.23 4.54
CA GLN A 243 12.80 -5.32 3.38
C GLN A 243 12.15 -4.78 2.11
N LEU A 244 12.38 -3.48 1.83
CA LEU A 244 11.85 -2.79 0.65
C LEU A 244 12.08 -3.55 -0.67
N LYS A 245 13.28 -4.14 -0.85
CA LYS A 245 13.61 -4.91 -2.06
C LYS A 245 12.72 -6.15 -2.23
N GLY A 246 12.47 -6.86 -1.12
CA GLY A 246 11.63 -8.04 -1.11
C GLY A 246 10.18 -7.70 -1.40
N THR A 247 9.66 -6.62 -0.79
CA THR A 247 8.32 -6.10 -1.05
C THR A 247 8.11 -5.78 -2.54
N VAL A 248 9.08 -5.13 -3.19
CA VAL A 248 9.01 -4.79 -4.63
C VAL A 248 8.90 -6.05 -5.49
N ILE A 249 9.81 -7.02 -5.29
CA ILE A 249 9.83 -8.24 -6.10
C ILE A 249 8.54 -9.04 -5.91
N VAL A 250 8.13 -9.23 -4.66
CA VAL A 250 6.96 -10.05 -4.33
C VAL A 250 5.66 -9.39 -4.79
N ALA A 251 5.52 -8.07 -4.72
CA ALA A 251 4.33 -7.38 -5.22
C ALA A 251 4.10 -7.67 -6.72
N PHE A 252 5.16 -7.60 -7.54
CA PHE A 252 5.05 -7.91 -8.96
C PHE A 252 4.86 -9.40 -9.23
N VAL A 253 5.58 -10.28 -8.53
CA VAL A 253 5.41 -11.73 -8.68
C VAL A 253 3.99 -12.16 -8.33
N LEU A 254 3.46 -11.70 -7.19
CA LEU A 254 2.09 -12.01 -6.77
C LEU A 254 1.05 -11.37 -7.69
N GLY A 255 1.26 -10.14 -8.16
CA GLY A 255 0.37 -9.51 -9.14
C GLY A 255 0.28 -10.29 -10.46
N VAL A 256 1.43 -10.73 -10.99
CA VAL A 256 1.47 -11.57 -12.21
C VAL A 256 0.85 -12.93 -11.96
N LEU A 257 1.20 -13.59 -10.85
CA LEU A 257 0.62 -14.87 -10.47
C LEU A 257 -0.91 -14.78 -10.35
N GLN A 258 -1.42 -13.75 -9.68
CA GLN A 258 -2.84 -13.51 -9.52
C GLN A 258 -3.52 -13.33 -10.88
N SER A 259 -3.00 -12.47 -11.76
CA SER A 259 -3.59 -12.24 -13.08
C SER A 259 -3.63 -13.51 -13.95
N VAL A 260 -2.58 -14.34 -13.89
CA VAL A 260 -2.52 -15.60 -14.65
C VAL A 260 -3.53 -16.61 -14.11
N LEU A 261 -3.65 -16.74 -12.78
CA LEU A 261 -4.61 -17.64 -12.14
C LEU A 261 -6.06 -17.16 -12.34
N GLU A 262 -6.30 -15.86 -12.30
CA GLU A 262 -7.61 -15.26 -12.60
C GLU A 262 -8.03 -15.53 -14.04
N TYR A 263 -7.09 -15.50 -14.98
CA TYR A 263 -7.37 -15.81 -16.38
C TYR A 263 -7.77 -17.28 -16.59
N SER A 264 -7.13 -18.20 -15.88
CA SER A 264 -7.41 -19.64 -16.00
C SER A 264 -8.57 -20.12 -15.13
N THR A 265 -9.07 -19.30 -14.20
CA THR A 265 -10.09 -19.73 -13.22
C THR A 265 -11.04 -18.57 -12.89
N THR A 266 -11.52 -18.47 -11.66
CA THR A 266 -12.36 -17.36 -11.18
C THR A 266 -11.59 -16.54 -10.16
N VAL A 267 -11.99 -15.28 -9.96
CA VAL A 267 -11.34 -14.36 -9.00
C VAL A 267 -11.25 -14.97 -7.60
N SER A 268 -12.33 -15.62 -7.13
CA SER A 268 -12.35 -16.26 -5.81
C SER A 268 -11.40 -17.44 -5.71
N VAL A 269 -11.37 -18.32 -6.73
CA VAL A 269 -10.48 -19.49 -6.72
C VAL A 269 -9.02 -19.06 -6.89
N ALA A 270 -8.75 -18.06 -7.72
CA ALA A 270 -7.42 -17.48 -7.88
C ALA A 270 -6.89 -16.93 -6.54
N LYS A 271 -7.71 -16.20 -5.77
CA LYS A 271 -7.33 -15.73 -4.43
C LYS A 271 -6.96 -16.88 -3.49
N VAL A 272 -7.74 -17.97 -3.49
CA VAL A 272 -7.43 -19.15 -2.67
C VAL A 272 -6.12 -19.80 -3.13
N LEU A 273 -5.90 -19.97 -4.43
CA LEU A 273 -4.68 -20.56 -4.97
C LEU A 273 -3.44 -19.70 -4.67
N VAL A 274 -3.54 -18.38 -4.79
CA VAL A 274 -2.48 -17.44 -4.41
C VAL A 274 -2.18 -17.57 -2.91
N LEU A 275 -3.20 -17.61 -2.06
CA LEU A 275 -3.02 -17.81 -0.61
C LEU A 275 -2.33 -19.14 -0.30
N VAL A 276 -2.74 -20.25 -0.93
CA VAL A 276 -2.10 -21.57 -0.75
C VAL A 276 -0.64 -21.54 -1.20
N ALA A 277 -0.34 -20.91 -2.35
CA ALA A 277 1.03 -20.75 -2.83
C ALA A 277 1.90 -19.96 -1.85
N ILE A 278 1.35 -18.89 -1.26
CA ILE A 278 2.02 -18.10 -0.23
C ILE A 278 2.27 -18.92 1.03
N VAL A 279 1.27 -19.65 1.52
CA VAL A 279 1.41 -20.50 2.71
C VAL A 279 2.47 -21.58 2.48
N ALA A 280 2.45 -22.25 1.32
CA ALA A 280 3.45 -23.25 0.96
C ALA A 280 4.87 -22.63 0.88
N PHE A 281 4.99 -21.43 0.30
CA PHE A 281 6.25 -20.70 0.26
C PHE A 281 6.77 -20.37 1.67
N LEU A 282 5.90 -19.87 2.55
CA LEU A 282 6.27 -19.53 3.93
C LEU A 282 6.63 -20.75 4.77
N GLN A 283 6.00 -21.91 4.53
CA GLN A 283 6.42 -23.16 5.16
C GLN A 283 7.86 -23.54 4.78
N TRP A 284 8.27 -23.28 3.53
CA TRP A 284 9.63 -23.53 3.07
C TRP A 284 10.62 -22.43 3.46
N ARG A 285 10.18 -21.18 3.49
CA ARG A 285 10.98 -19.96 3.75
C ARG A 285 10.24 -19.07 4.77
N PRO A 286 10.26 -19.41 6.08
CA PRO A 286 9.47 -18.71 7.09
C PRO A 286 9.93 -17.27 7.35
N GLN A 287 11.17 -16.93 6.98
CA GLN A 287 11.71 -15.58 7.13
C GLN A 287 11.39 -14.66 5.93
N GLY A 288 10.63 -15.14 4.93
CA GLY A 288 10.36 -14.44 3.67
C GLY A 288 11.54 -14.50 2.70
N LEU A 289 11.42 -13.77 1.58
CA LEU A 289 12.40 -13.75 0.49
C LEU A 289 13.73 -13.10 0.91
N TYR A 290 13.66 -12.02 1.71
CA TYR A 290 14.83 -11.33 2.25
C TYR A 290 14.72 -11.21 3.76
N THR A 291 15.84 -11.42 4.45
CA THR A 291 15.87 -11.45 5.91
C THR A 291 16.66 -10.25 6.43
N LEU A 292 16.15 -9.60 7.48
CA LEU A 292 16.93 -8.64 8.24
C LEU A 292 18.03 -9.42 8.98
N ARG A 293 19.28 -9.26 8.55
CA ARG A 293 20.44 -9.76 9.32
C ARG A 293 20.62 -8.88 10.55
N THR A 294 19.86 -9.14 11.60
CA THR A 294 20.25 -8.71 12.95
C THR A 294 21.40 -9.59 13.39
N ARG A 295 22.57 -9.00 13.65
CA ARG A 295 23.63 -9.66 14.40
C ARG A 295 23.15 -9.77 15.84
N SER A 296 22.30 -10.74 16.15
CA SER A 296 22.11 -11.16 17.53
C SER A 296 23.41 -11.85 17.94
N LEU A 297 24.17 -11.18 18.80
CA LEU A 297 25.18 -11.85 19.61
C LEU A 297 24.40 -12.69 20.62
N VAL A 298 24.05 -13.91 20.22
CA VAL A 298 23.78 -15.02 21.14
C VAL A 298 24.85 -16.04 20.87
#